data_AF-A0A3D4EY45-F1
#
_entry.id   AF-A0A3D4EY45-F1
#
_cell.length_a   1.000
_cell.length_b   1.000
_cell.length_c   1.000
_cell.angle_alpha   90.00
_cell.angle_beta   90.00
_cell.angle_gamma   90.00
#
_symmetry.space_group_name_H-M   'P 1'
#
loop_
_entity.id
_entity.type
_entity.pdbx_description
1 polymer ?
#
loop_
_entity_poly.entity_id
_entity_poly.type
_entity_poly.pdbx_seq_one_letter_code
_entity_poly.pdbx_strand_id
1 'polypeptide(L)'
;MNNILKSTFFIGATFMAPVTLAEDFASQVTPPKRLVVKEGFEVERLYSVPKKDFGSWVVLCEDDKGRLIVGDQYGSLYRFDRPAQGETLTDENLEKIDLDIGHAWGLCYAFDSLYVVVNDKKYEGRGLYRVQDTNNDDKFDKVTLLKKFQEVGGEHGPHAVVLSPDGKSLYVACGNQTALPTYQSSRVTECWGEDTLQPRVYGRGFMKGVEAPRGWICKTDPEGKNWEVIATGFRNQYDIDFNLEGEMFTYDADMEWDINTPWYRPTRINHVISGAEFGWRNGSAKWPDYYSDSFGAVVNVGPGSPTGVTFGTGAKFPTKYQKAFFACDWSFGTLYAVHLTPNGSSYTGEVEEFIGGQPFPLTDICISKKDGAMYITVGGRKVQSGIYRVTYTGKENTAPAKPRIEGAEERTERQAIAEYHLKSDASVVDKFWKHLGSEDRALRFTVRTAIEKVPTKYWTKKALDEKD
;
A
#
# COMPACT_ATOMS: atom_id res chain seq x y z
N MET A 1 63.94 -31.27 -11.17
CA MET A 1 63.19 -32.24 -10.35
C MET A 1 63.83 -32.27 -8.96
N ASN A 2 63.09 -31.84 -7.93
CA ASN A 2 63.46 -31.78 -6.51
C ASN A 2 62.15 -31.45 -5.75
N ASN A 3 61.88 -31.94 -4.54
CA ASN A 3 62.47 -33.07 -3.82
C ASN A 3 61.42 -33.66 -2.87
N ILE A 4 61.44 -34.96 -2.59
CA ILE A 4 60.50 -35.57 -1.62
C ILE A 4 61.16 -35.58 -0.25
N LEU A 5 60.60 -34.84 0.72
CA LEU A 5 60.81 -35.10 2.15
C LEU A 5 59.46 -35.26 2.85
N LYS A 6 59.33 -36.32 3.66
CA LYS A 6 58.25 -36.47 4.63
C LYS A 6 58.68 -35.84 5.95
N SER A 7 57.86 -34.99 6.53
CA SER A 7 58.01 -34.53 7.92
C SER A 7 56.65 -34.49 8.61
N THR A 8 56.51 -35.31 9.65
CA THR A 8 55.31 -35.36 10.51
C THR A 8 55.10 -34.02 11.21
N PHE A 9 53.84 -33.57 11.33
CA PHE A 9 53.49 -32.44 12.20
C PHE A 9 52.36 -32.81 13.16
N PHE A 10 52.34 -32.13 14.31
CA PHE A 10 51.51 -32.46 15.46
C PHE A 10 50.02 -32.20 15.24
N ILE A 11 49.19 -32.98 15.94
CA ILE A 11 47.77 -32.69 16.12
C ILE A 11 47.66 -31.46 17.05
N GLY A 12 47.42 -30.29 16.45
CA GLY A 12 47.01 -29.11 17.19
C GLY A 12 45.51 -29.20 17.51
N ALA A 13 45.15 -29.11 18.80
CA ALA A 13 43.76 -29.10 19.21
C ALA A 13 43.11 -27.75 18.90
N THR A 14 42.37 -27.66 17.78
CA THR A 14 41.57 -26.48 17.45
C THR A 14 40.44 -26.32 18.47
N PHE A 15 40.49 -25.26 19.28
CA PHE A 15 39.39 -24.90 20.15
C PHE A 15 38.12 -24.61 19.34
N MET A 16 37.05 -25.37 19.59
CA MET A 16 35.71 -24.96 19.17
C MET A 16 35.23 -23.84 20.09
N ALA A 17 35.46 -22.59 19.67
CA ALA A 17 34.59 -21.49 20.10
C ALA A 17 33.17 -21.71 19.52
N PRO A 18 32.09 -21.37 20.24
CA PRO A 18 30.79 -21.99 20.02
C PRO A 18 30.03 -21.44 18.81
N VAL A 19 29.21 -22.32 18.22
CA VAL A 19 28.27 -22.02 17.12
C VAL A 19 27.17 -21.01 17.52
N THR A 20 26.92 -20.83 18.82
CA THR A 20 25.87 -19.97 19.37
C THR A 20 25.92 -18.52 18.87
N LEU A 21 27.12 -17.96 18.65
CA LEU A 21 27.29 -16.60 18.10
C LEU A 21 26.72 -16.43 16.68
N ALA A 22 26.49 -17.51 15.92
CA ALA A 22 25.85 -17.44 14.62
C ALA A 22 24.32 -17.54 14.70
N GLU A 23 23.78 -18.24 15.71
CA GLU A 23 22.33 -18.42 15.89
C GLU A 23 21.65 -17.14 16.42
N ASP A 24 22.31 -16.41 17.33
CA ASP A 24 21.83 -15.10 17.83
C ASP A 24 21.71 -14.03 16.73
N PHE A 25 22.50 -14.13 15.66
CA PHE A 25 22.39 -13.25 14.49
C PHE A 25 21.27 -13.66 13.52
N ALA A 26 20.69 -14.85 13.67
CA ALA A 26 19.60 -15.36 12.82
C ALA A 26 18.21 -15.25 13.48
N SER A 27 18.16 -15.10 14.81
CA SER A 27 16.92 -15.03 15.61
C SER A 27 16.36 -13.61 15.80
N GLN A 28 17.17 -12.57 15.60
CA GLN A 28 16.79 -11.17 15.86
C GLN A 28 16.70 -10.32 14.60
N VAL A 29 15.83 -9.30 14.59
CA VAL A 29 15.84 -8.27 13.54
C VAL A 29 16.91 -7.21 13.79
N THR A 30 17.33 -6.57 12.70
CA THR A 30 18.41 -5.58 12.62
C THR A 30 18.36 -4.56 13.76
N PRO A 31 19.37 -4.50 14.64
CA PRO A 31 19.36 -3.58 15.76
C PRO A 31 19.46 -2.12 15.25
N PRO A 32 18.78 -1.13 15.88
CA PRO A 32 18.67 0.23 15.34
C PRO A 32 20.00 0.91 15.00
N LYS A 33 21.08 0.60 15.74
CA LYS A 33 22.46 1.04 15.46
C LYS A 33 23.06 0.57 14.10
N ARG A 34 22.32 -0.21 13.32
CA ARG A 34 22.65 -0.63 11.93
C ARG A 34 21.75 0.01 10.88
N LEU A 35 20.81 0.86 11.28
CA LEU A 35 19.96 1.64 10.39
C LEU A 35 20.60 3.01 10.15
N VAL A 36 20.53 3.50 8.92
CA VAL A 36 20.68 4.92 8.61
C VAL A 36 19.32 5.55 8.87
N VAL A 37 19.26 6.53 9.76
CA VAL A 37 18.01 7.18 10.21
C VAL A 37 18.12 8.68 9.93
N LYS A 38 17.02 9.31 9.51
CA LYS A 38 16.95 10.75 9.26
C LYS A 38 17.34 11.55 10.52
N GLU A 39 18.13 12.62 10.33
CA GLU A 39 18.52 13.52 11.41
C GLU A 39 17.30 14.06 12.18
N GLY A 40 17.39 14.08 13.50
CA GLY A 40 16.31 14.47 14.41
C GLY A 40 15.33 13.36 14.76
N PHE A 41 15.51 12.14 14.25
CA PHE A 41 14.69 10.97 14.59
C PHE A 41 15.49 9.89 15.32
N GLU A 42 14.80 9.12 16.16
CA GLU A 42 15.31 7.95 16.87
C GLU A 42 14.46 6.72 16.52
N VAL A 43 15.07 5.53 16.49
CA VAL A 43 14.41 4.25 16.22
C VAL A 43 14.64 3.29 17.37
N GLU A 44 13.57 2.83 18.00
CA GLU A 44 13.57 1.80 19.05
C GLU A 44 13.12 0.46 18.46
N ARG A 45 13.84 -0.62 18.71
CA ARG A 45 13.40 -1.99 18.38
C ARG A 45 12.63 -2.58 19.56
N LEU A 46 11.31 -2.65 19.44
CA LEU A 46 10.43 -3.08 20.53
C LEU A 46 10.40 -4.60 20.69
N TYR A 47 10.54 -5.36 19.59
CA TYR A 47 10.46 -6.82 19.61
C TYR A 47 11.22 -7.46 18.44
N SER A 48 11.69 -8.69 18.65
CA SER A 48 12.14 -9.60 17.59
C SER A 48 11.30 -10.87 17.72
N VAL A 49 10.46 -11.12 16.72
CA VAL A 49 9.41 -12.15 16.75
C VAL A 49 10.03 -13.56 16.76
N PRO A 50 9.73 -14.42 17.75
CA PRO A 50 10.07 -15.83 17.72
C PRO A 50 9.36 -16.52 16.54
N LYS A 51 10.07 -16.65 15.41
CA LYS A 51 9.49 -17.03 14.11
C LYS A 51 8.87 -18.43 14.08
N LYS A 52 9.26 -19.32 15.00
CA LYS A 52 8.66 -20.65 15.14
C LYS A 52 7.21 -20.60 15.64
N ASP A 53 6.90 -19.58 16.44
CA ASP A 53 5.78 -19.57 17.37
C ASP A 53 4.76 -18.47 17.00
N PHE A 54 5.26 -17.36 16.46
CA PHE A 54 4.48 -16.18 16.04
C PHE A 54 4.69 -15.79 14.55
N GLY A 55 5.45 -16.59 13.79
CA GLY A 55 5.58 -16.46 12.34
C GLY A 55 6.37 -15.22 11.86
N SER A 56 5.88 -14.58 10.79
CA SER A 56 6.53 -13.44 10.13
C SER A 56 5.49 -12.38 9.75
N TRP A 57 5.51 -11.24 10.45
CA TRP A 57 4.43 -10.26 10.41
C TRP A 57 4.42 -9.41 9.14
N VAL A 58 3.24 -9.22 8.56
CA VAL A 58 3.02 -8.51 7.29
C VAL A 58 1.96 -7.41 7.32
N VAL A 59 1.32 -7.22 8.48
CA VAL A 59 0.27 -6.22 8.70
C VAL A 59 0.38 -5.59 10.09
N LEU A 60 -0.09 -4.35 10.22
CA LEU A 60 -0.10 -3.52 11.43
C LEU A 60 -1.29 -2.54 11.41
N CYS A 61 -2.11 -2.52 12.46
CA CYS A 61 -3.04 -1.40 12.70
C CYS A 61 -3.11 -1.04 14.19
N GLU A 62 -3.76 0.08 14.52
CA GLU A 62 -4.07 0.51 15.89
C GLU A 62 -5.59 0.42 16.17
N ASP A 63 -5.97 -0.06 17.36
CA ASP A 63 -7.38 -0.15 17.81
C ASP A 63 -7.90 1.13 18.52
N ASP A 64 -9.17 1.12 18.93
CA ASP A 64 -9.84 2.23 19.63
C ASP A 64 -9.15 2.66 20.94
N LYS A 65 -8.49 1.72 21.63
CA LYS A 65 -7.77 1.94 22.89
C LYS A 65 -6.31 2.28 22.66
N GLY A 66 -5.87 2.25 21.40
CA GLY A 66 -4.51 2.45 20.96
C GLY A 66 -3.59 1.27 21.28
N ARG A 67 -4.09 0.03 21.30
CA ARG A 67 -3.24 -1.17 21.20
C ARG A 67 -2.91 -1.41 19.74
N LEU A 68 -1.77 -2.06 19.48
CA LEU A 68 -1.41 -2.47 18.13
C LEU A 68 -1.93 -3.88 17.87
N ILE A 69 -2.36 -4.12 16.64
CA ILE A 69 -2.75 -5.43 16.12
C ILE A 69 -1.86 -5.75 14.92
N VAL A 70 -1.24 -6.92 14.95
CA VAL A 70 -0.35 -7.44 13.90
C VAL A 70 -0.80 -8.83 13.45
N GLY A 71 -0.28 -9.32 12.33
CA GLY A 71 -0.63 -10.64 11.80
C GLY A 71 0.50 -11.33 11.06
N ASP A 72 0.67 -12.63 11.33
CA ASP A 72 1.53 -13.51 10.54
C ASP A 72 0.93 -13.75 9.14
N GLN A 73 1.77 -13.67 8.11
CA GLN A 73 1.41 -13.88 6.71
C GLN A 73 0.69 -15.21 6.46
N TYR A 74 0.98 -16.23 7.28
CA TYR A 74 0.43 -17.59 7.16
C TYR A 74 -0.14 -18.13 8.48
N GLY A 75 -0.54 -17.24 9.40
CA GLY A 75 -0.89 -17.59 10.79
C GLY A 75 -1.94 -16.67 11.41
N SER A 76 -1.85 -16.50 12.73
CA SER A 76 -2.84 -15.76 13.54
C SER A 76 -2.56 -14.26 13.63
N LEU A 77 -3.53 -13.53 14.20
CA LEU A 77 -3.39 -12.14 14.60
C LEU A 77 -3.05 -12.04 16.10
N TYR A 78 -2.32 -10.99 16.47
CA TYR A 78 -1.89 -10.72 17.85
C TYR A 78 -2.14 -9.24 18.19
N ARG A 79 -2.69 -8.97 19.38
CA ARG A 79 -2.95 -7.64 19.94
C ARG A 79 -2.02 -7.40 21.13
N PHE A 80 -1.52 -6.18 21.30
CA PHE A 80 -0.69 -5.81 22.45
C PHE A 80 -0.70 -4.30 22.72
N ASP A 81 -0.53 -3.92 23.99
CA ASP A 81 -0.25 -2.54 24.37
C ASP A 81 1.15 -2.11 23.90
N ARG A 82 1.29 -0.85 23.50
CA ARG A 82 2.58 -0.27 23.13
C ARG A 82 3.45 -0.13 24.40
N PRO A 83 4.69 -0.66 24.42
CA PRO A 83 5.61 -0.46 25.54
C PRO A 83 5.89 1.03 25.78
N ALA A 84 6.27 1.42 27.00
CA ALA A 84 6.74 2.78 27.25
C ALA A 84 8.06 3.07 26.50
N GLN A 85 8.53 4.31 26.54
CA GLN A 85 9.81 4.67 25.91
C GLN A 85 10.98 3.98 26.63
N GLY A 86 11.81 3.27 25.87
CA GLY A 86 12.89 2.41 26.40
C GLY A 86 12.46 1.00 26.81
N GLU A 87 11.18 0.65 26.75
CA GLU A 87 10.68 -0.71 27.05
C GLU A 87 10.54 -1.57 25.77
N THR A 88 10.60 -2.90 25.95
CA THR A 88 10.47 -3.91 24.90
C THR A 88 9.38 -4.92 25.24
N LEU A 89 8.74 -5.49 24.23
CA LEU A 89 7.78 -6.59 24.40
C LEU A 89 8.49 -7.91 24.74
N THR A 90 7.79 -8.77 25.47
CA THR A 90 8.03 -10.21 25.56
C THR A 90 6.82 -10.98 25.02
N ASP A 91 7.00 -12.29 24.80
CA ASP A 91 5.99 -13.22 24.31
C ASP A 91 4.68 -13.13 25.13
N GLU A 92 4.77 -12.93 26.44
CA GLU A 92 3.62 -12.81 27.36
C GLU A 92 2.81 -11.51 27.20
N ASN A 93 3.31 -10.52 26.45
CA ASN A 93 2.55 -9.31 26.12
C ASN A 93 1.62 -9.51 24.90
N LEU A 94 1.74 -10.62 24.17
CA LEU A 94 0.99 -10.86 22.93
C LEU A 94 -0.32 -11.61 23.20
N GLU A 95 -1.43 -10.88 23.17
CA GLU A 95 -2.76 -11.47 23.16
C GLU A 95 -3.07 -12.02 21.75
N LYS A 96 -3.05 -13.34 21.58
CA LYS A 96 -3.55 -13.97 20.35
C LYS A 96 -5.05 -13.70 20.20
N ILE A 97 -5.48 -13.19 19.05
CA ILE A 97 -6.90 -13.16 18.68
C ILE A 97 -7.31 -14.59 18.30
N ASP A 98 -7.86 -15.34 19.26
CA ASP A 98 -8.12 -16.78 19.16
C ASP A 98 -9.47 -17.09 18.49
N LEU A 99 -9.60 -16.66 17.24
CA LEU A 99 -10.75 -16.93 16.36
C LEU A 99 -10.29 -17.61 15.07
N ASP A 100 -11.24 -18.12 14.28
CA ASP A 100 -11.03 -18.56 12.90
C ASP A 100 -10.83 -17.35 11.94
N ILE A 101 -9.76 -16.60 12.18
CA ILE A 101 -9.26 -15.51 11.34
C ILE A 101 -7.73 -15.40 11.44
N GLY A 102 -7.11 -14.78 10.44
CA GLY A 102 -5.66 -14.77 10.25
C GLY A 102 -5.31 -14.70 8.77
N HIS A 103 -4.06 -15.02 8.40
CA HIS A 103 -3.56 -14.93 7.02
C HIS A 103 -3.87 -13.56 6.38
N ALA A 104 -3.69 -12.50 7.18
CA ALA A 104 -4.10 -11.14 6.86
C ALA A 104 -3.03 -10.38 6.08
N TRP A 105 -3.47 -9.60 5.10
CA TRP A 105 -2.62 -8.75 4.24
C TRP A 105 -3.09 -7.29 4.21
N GLY A 106 -4.12 -6.96 5.00
CA GLY A 106 -4.50 -5.62 5.40
C GLY A 106 -5.38 -5.66 6.66
N LEU A 107 -5.23 -4.67 7.54
CA LEU A 107 -5.99 -4.54 8.79
C LEU A 107 -6.47 -3.10 8.98
N CYS A 108 -7.71 -2.91 9.42
CA CYS A 108 -8.20 -1.60 9.85
C CYS A 108 -9.19 -1.73 11.00
N TYR A 109 -8.95 -1.03 12.11
CA TYR A 109 -9.97 -0.86 13.15
C TYR A 109 -10.85 0.35 12.84
N ALA A 110 -12.15 0.12 12.66
CA ALA A 110 -13.17 1.14 12.42
C ALA A 110 -14.56 0.60 12.78
N PHE A 111 -15.57 1.46 12.94
CA PHE A 111 -16.97 1.04 13.15
C PHE A 111 -17.13 -0.05 14.23
N ASP A 112 -16.42 0.14 15.34
CA ASP A 112 -16.37 -0.75 16.52
C ASP A 112 -16.07 -2.21 16.13
N SER A 113 -15.09 -2.40 15.23
CA SER A 113 -14.75 -3.68 14.61
C SER A 113 -13.34 -3.67 14.01
N LEU A 114 -12.71 -4.83 13.94
CA LEU A 114 -11.49 -5.05 13.15
C LEU A 114 -11.88 -5.60 11.77
N TYR A 115 -11.54 -4.86 10.72
CA TYR A 115 -11.62 -5.34 9.34
C TYR A 115 -10.32 -6.04 8.95
N VAL A 116 -10.45 -7.20 8.33
CA VAL A 116 -9.33 -8.08 7.97
C VAL A 116 -9.45 -8.46 6.50
N VAL A 117 -8.41 -8.21 5.72
CA VAL A 117 -8.32 -8.69 4.34
C VAL A 117 -7.46 -9.95 4.30
N VAL A 118 -8.07 -11.05 3.85
CA VAL A 118 -7.45 -12.39 3.84
C VAL A 118 -7.03 -12.78 2.43
N ASN A 119 -5.78 -13.19 2.28
CA ASN A 119 -5.17 -13.60 1.00
C ASN A 119 -4.75 -15.09 0.99
N ASP A 120 -5.49 -15.95 1.68
CA ASP A 120 -5.33 -17.40 1.65
C ASP A 120 -6.65 -18.11 1.26
N LYS A 121 -6.62 -19.43 1.12
CA LYS A 121 -7.80 -20.28 0.92
C LYS A 121 -8.37 -20.84 2.23
N LYS A 122 -7.73 -20.56 3.37
CA LYS A 122 -8.29 -20.81 4.72
C LYS A 122 -9.61 -20.07 4.97
N TYR A 123 -10.28 -20.45 6.05
CA TYR A 123 -11.56 -19.90 6.50
C TYR A 123 -12.61 -20.06 5.40
N GLU A 124 -13.36 -19.01 5.06
CA GLU A 124 -14.29 -19.02 3.91
C GLU A 124 -13.59 -18.66 2.58
N GLY A 125 -12.26 -18.52 2.57
CA GLY A 125 -11.42 -18.17 1.41
C GLY A 125 -11.01 -16.69 1.39
N ARG A 126 -10.46 -16.23 0.26
CA ARG A 126 -10.02 -14.83 0.09
C ARG A 126 -11.19 -13.86 0.20
N GLY A 127 -11.01 -12.76 0.93
CA GLY A 127 -12.09 -11.80 1.14
C GLY A 127 -11.79 -10.68 2.13
N LEU A 128 -12.73 -9.74 2.20
CA LEU A 128 -12.86 -8.79 3.31
C LEU A 128 -13.75 -9.42 4.40
N TYR A 129 -13.20 -9.53 5.60
CA TYR A 129 -13.89 -10.00 6.80
C TYR A 129 -14.05 -8.84 7.80
N ARG A 130 -15.09 -8.94 8.65
CA ARG A 130 -15.28 -8.11 9.84
C ARG A 130 -15.21 -9.01 11.07
N VAL A 131 -14.46 -8.55 12.06
CA VAL A 131 -14.23 -9.21 13.34
C VAL A 131 -14.74 -8.29 14.44
N GLN A 132 -15.58 -8.82 15.33
CA GLN A 132 -16.36 -8.04 16.29
C GLN A 132 -16.20 -8.60 17.71
N ASP A 133 -16.16 -7.70 18.68
CA ASP A 133 -16.65 -7.96 20.04
C ASP A 133 -18.16 -7.71 19.99
N THR A 134 -19.00 -8.65 20.46
CA THR A 134 -20.47 -8.49 20.49
C THR A 134 -21.04 -8.51 21.90
N ASN A 135 -20.22 -8.70 22.93
CA ASN A 135 -20.64 -8.72 24.33
C ASN A 135 -20.10 -7.51 25.15
N ASN A 136 -19.12 -6.79 24.61
CA ASN A 136 -18.36 -5.65 25.17
C ASN A 136 -17.41 -6.02 26.33
N ASP A 137 -16.84 -7.24 26.32
CA ASP A 137 -15.84 -7.70 27.29
C ASP A 137 -14.37 -7.37 26.91
N ASP A 138 -14.19 -6.65 25.80
CA ASP A 138 -12.92 -6.27 25.16
C ASP A 138 -12.26 -7.38 24.32
N LYS A 139 -12.95 -8.49 24.06
CA LYS A 139 -12.44 -9.56 23.19
C LYS A 139 -13.31 -9.73 21.97
N PHE A 140 -12.64 -9.96 20.83
CA PHE A 140 -13.34 -10.36 19.63
C PHE A 140 -13.92 -11.76 19.81
N ASP A 141 -15.22 -11.92 19.55
CA ASP A 141 -15.99 -13.16 19.71
C ASP A 141 -16.57 -13.69 18.39
N LYS A 142 -16.63 -12.84 17.35
CA LYS A 142 -17.34 -13.12 16.10
C LYS A 142 -16.55 -12.70 14.87
N VAL A 143 -16.49 -13.61 13.89
CA VAL A 143 -15.98 -13.37 12.54
C VAL A 143 -17.15 -13.37 11.55
N THR A 144 -17.08 -12.56 10.48
CA THR A 144 -18.05 -12.58 9.39
C THR A 144 -17.39 -12.18 8.07
N LEU A 145 -17.46 -13.04 7.05
CA LEU A 145 -17.09 -12.68 5.68
C LEU A 145 -18.07 -11.64 5.11
N LEU A 146 -17.59 -10.43 4.80
CA LEU A 146 -18.38 -9.39 4.16
C LEU A 146 -18.37 -9.50 2.64
N LYS A 147 -17.20 -9.82 2.06
CA LYS A 147 -17.03 -9.93 0.61
C LYS A 147 -16.03 -11.00 0.24
N LYS A 148 -16.47 -12.05 -0.45
CA LYS A 148 -15.59 -13.04 -1.08
C LYS A 148 -14.92 -12.46 -2.33
N PHE A 149 -13.62 -12.70 -2.48
CA PHE A 149 -12.85 -12.46 -3.69
C PHE A 149 -12.57 -13.77 -4.44
N GLN A 150 -11.96 -13.69 -5.62
CA GLN A 150 -11.65 -14.90 -6.41
C GLN A 150 -10.56 -15.76 -5.74
N GLU A 151 -10.60 -17.06 -6.01
CA GLU A 151 -9.66 -18.06 -5.48
C GLU A 151 -8.24 -17.99 -6.10
N VAL A 152 -8.03 -17.06 -7.03
CA VAL A 152 -6.73 -16.71 -7.61
C VAL A 152 -6.15 -15.51 -6.85
N GLY A 153 -4.89 -15.60 -6.48
CA GLY A 153 -4.18 -14.64 -5.65
C GLY A 153 -2.75 -15.12 -5.39
N GLY A 154 -2.12 -14.55 -4.37
CA GLY A 154 -0.69 -14.72 -4.11
C GLY A 154 -0.10 -13.39 -3.64
N GLU A 155 1.17 -13.14 -3.91
CA GLU A 155 1.88 -11.92 -3.49
C GLU A 155 1.29 -10.61 -4.07
N HIS A 156 0.41 -10.67 -5.09
CA HIS A 156 -0.36 -9.54 -5.62
C HIS A 156 -1.88 -9.76 -5.48
N GLY A 157 -2.31 -10.37 -4.39
CA GLY A 157 -3.71 -10.70 -4.11
C GLY A 157 -4.50 -9.51 -3.54
N PRO A 158 -5.52 -9.75 -2.70
CA PRO A 158 -6.10 -8.68 -1.89
C PRO A 158 -5.14 -8.27 -0.77
N HIS A 159 -5.01 -6.96 -0.54
CA HIS A 159 -4.07 -6.38 0.41
C HIS A 159 -4.78 -5.43 1.38
N ALA A 160 -4.65 -4.11 1.23
CA ALA A 160 -5.15 -3.17 2.23
C ALA A 160 -6.67 -3.03 2.33
N VAL A 161 -7.11 -2.64 3.54
CA VAL A 161 -8.41 -2.00 3.82
C VAL A 161 -8.14 -0.79 4.71
N VAL A 162 -8.74 0.37 4.42
CA VAL A 162 -8.59 1.59 5.22
C VAL A 162 -9.91 2.36 5.37
N LEU A 163 -9.98 3.19 6.40
CA LEU A 163 -11.11 4.08 6.68
C LEU A 163 -11.07 5.32 5.77
N SER A 164 -12.21 5.70 5.22
CA SER A 164 -12.40 6.94 4.46
C SER A 164 -12.16 8.20 5.32
N PRO A 165 -11.64 9.32 4.78
CA PRO A 165 -11.40 10.56 5.54
C PRO A 165 -12.61 11.15 6.26
N ASP A 166 -13.84 10.90 5.76
CA ASP A 166 -15.08 11.37 6.40
C ASP A 166 -15.66 10.40 7.44
N GLY A 167 -14.99 9.27 7.66
CA GLY A 167 -15.36 8.24 8.64
C GLY A 167 -16.59 7.40 8.29
N LYS A 168 -17.09 7.37 7.04
CA LYS A 168 -18.37 6.70 6.67
C LYS A 168 -18.25 5.49 5.74
N SER A 169 -17.05 5.15 5.28
CA SER A 169 -16.84 4.07 4.32
C SER A 169 -15.45 3.44 4.49
N LEU A 170 -15.28 2.27 3.90
CA LEU A 170 -13.97 1.63 3.74
C LEU A 170 -13.51 1.77 2.29
N TYR A 171 -12.21 1.82 2.08
CA TYR A 171 -11.58 1.59 0.79
C TYR A 171 -10.74 0.32 0.87
N VAL A 172 -10.74 -0.49 -0.18
CA VAL A 172 -10.05 -1.78 -0.26
C VAL A 172 -9.18 -1.81 -1.52
N ALA A 173 -7.91 -2.17 -1.36
CA ALA A 173 -6.93 -2.26 -2.43
C ALA A 173 -6.50 -3.71 -2.67
N CYS A 174 -6.49 -4.12 -3.95
CA CYS A 174 -6.11 -5.46 -4.35
C CYS A 174 -5.22 -5.40 -5.60
N GLY A 175 -4.13 -6.16 -5.60
CA GLY A 175 -3.18 -6.28 -6.69
C GLY A 175 -3.73 -7.02 -7.91
N ASN A 176 -2.91 -7.14 -8.96
CA ASN A 176 -3.38 -7.62 -10.25
C ASN A 176 -3.80 -9.10 -10.30
N GLN A 177 -3.38 -9.94 -9.35
CA GLN A 177 -3.83 -11.35 -9.30
C GLN A 177 -5.30 -11.49 -8.89
N THR A 178 -5.90 -10.45 -8.31
CA THR A 178 -7.32 -10.42 -7.92
C THR A 178 -8.15 -9.69 -8.98
N ALA A 179 -9.11 -10.40 -9.60
CA ALA A 179 -10.10 -9.77 -10.47
C ALA A 179 -11.03 -8.83 -9.68
N LEU A 180 -11.71 -7.91 -10.36
CA LEU A 180 -12.74 -7.09 -9.71
C LEU A 180 -13.79 -7.99 -9.02
N PRO A 181 -14.29 -7.59 -7.83
CA PRO A 181 -15.41 -8.25 -7.19
C PRO A 181 -16.71 -7.88 -7.94
N THR A 182 -17.85 -8.43 -7.52
CA THR A 182 -19.14 -7.86 -7.95
C THR A 182 -19.30 -6.45 -7.38
N TYR A 183 -19.67 -5.49 -8.21
CA TYR A 183 -19.89 -4.08 -7.83
C TYR A 183 -21.26 -3.59 -8.29
N GLN A 184 -21.75 -2.53 -7.66
CA GLN A 184 -23.02 -1.86 -7.98
C GLN A 184 -22.81 -0.58 -8.79
N SER A 185 -21.62 0.02 -8.71
CA SER A 185 -21.24 1.20 -9.46
C SER A 185 -19.73 1.21 -9.77
N SER A 186 -19.34 2.02 -10.75
CA SER A 186 -17.95 2.26 -11.10
C SER A 186 -17.76 3.73 -11.49
N ARG A 187 -16.71 4.37 -10.97
CA ARG A 187 -16.22 5.68 -11.43
C ARG A 187 -15.38 5.55 -12.71
N VAL A 188 -14.68 4.42 -12.90
CA VAL A 188 -13.82 4.17 -14.06
C VAL A 188 -14.66 3.81 -15.28
N THR A 189 -14.31 4.30 -16.47
CA THR A 189 -14.95 3.92 -17.74
C THR A 189 -14.75 2.41 -17.99
N GLU A 190 -15.84 1.67 -18.23
CA GLU A 190 -15.81 0.20 -18.34
C GLU A 190 -15.41 -0.31 -19.75
N CYS A 191 -14.44 0.38 -20.37
CA CYS A 191 -13.90 0.11 -21.70
C CYS A 191 -12.65 -0.79 -21.61
N TRP A 192 -12.84 -2.03 -21.19
CA TRP A 192 -11.75 -2.97 -20.85
C TRP A 192 -11.08 -3.69 -22.04
N GLY A 193 -11.34 -3.27 -23.28
CA GLY A 193 -10.75 -3.87 -24.48
C GLY A 193 -9.23 -3.65 -24.57
N GLU A 194 -8.49 -4.65 -25.05
CA GLU A 194 -7.02 -4.63 -25.13
C GLU A 194 -6.51 -4.79 -26.58
N ASP A 195 -6.75 -3.79 -27.43
CA ASP A 195 -6.30 -3.76 -28.83
C ASP A 195 -4.78 -3.57 -28.94
N THR A 196 -4.03 -4.67 -28.96
CA THR A 196 -2.57 -4.66 -29.14
C THR A 196 -2.16 -4.97 -30.59
N LEU A 197 -1.63 -3.98 -31.31
CA LEU A 197 -1.16 -4.11 -32.71
C LEU A 197 -0.09 -5.20 -32.92
N GLN A 198 0.69 -5.52 -31.88
CA GLN A 198 1.73 -6.55 -31.90
C GLN A 198 1.45 -7.63 -30.85
N PRO A 199 1.86 -8.89 -31.08
CA PRO A 199 1.79 -9.93 -30.06
C PRO A 199 2.53 -9.50 -28.78
N ARG A 200 1.90 -9.72 -27.62
CA ARG A 200 2.46 -9.33 -26.33
C ARG A 200 3.75 -10.10 -26.05
N VAL A 201 4.85 -9.39 -25.84
CA VAL A 201 6.08 -9.97 -25.33
C VAL A 201 5.86 -10.27 -23.84
N TYR A 202 6.28 -11.45 -23.40
CA TYR A 202 6.28 -11.85 -22.01
C TYR A 202 7.73 -12.08 -21.57
N GLY A 203 8.08 -11.64 -20.35
CA GLY A 203 9.24 -12.14 -19.63
C GLY A 203 9.01 -13.60 -19.20
N ARG A 204 9.22 -13.94 -17.92
CA ARG A 204 8.94 -15.30 -17.40
C ARG A 204 7.45 -15.66 -17.25
N GLY A 205 6.56 -15.01 -18.02
CA GLY A 205 5.14 -15.38 -18.14
C GLY A 205 4.18 -14.88 -17.05
N PHE A 206 4.56 -13.88 -16.24
CA PHE A 206 3.69 -13.36 -15.17
C PHE A 206 2.37 -12.84 -15.75
N MET A 207 1.25 -13.29 -15.17
CA MET A 207 -0.12 -12.90 -15.56
C MET A 207 -0.46 -13.11 -17.04
N LYS A 208 0.23 -14.06 -17.72
CA LYS A 208 -0.01 -14.38 -19.13
C LYS A 208 -1.47 -14.79 -19.37
N GLY A 209 -2.13 -14.06 -20.26
CA GLY A 209 -3.54 -14.29 -20.61
C GLY A 209 -4.56 -13.73 -19.60
N VAL A 210 -4.13 -12.95 -18.60
CA VAL A 210 -5.05 -12.24 -17.69
C VAL A 210 -5.20 -10.79 -18.14
N GLU A 211 -6.39 -10.45 -18.62
CA GLU A 211 -6.73 -9.11 -19.13
C GLU A 211 -7.36 -8.23 -18.05
N ALA A 212 -7.40 -6.92 -18.30
CA ALA A 212 -8.04 -5.89 -17.51
C ALA A 212 -9.56 -6.14 -17.31
N PRO A 213 -10.19 -5.51 -16.30
CA PRO A 213 -9.59 -4.68 -15.25
C PRO A 213 -8.93 -5.53 -14.16
N ARG A 214 -7.74 -5.13 -13.70
CA ARG A 214 -6.96 -5.73 -12.60
C ARG A 214 -6.16 -4.66 -11.89
N GLY A 215 -5.75 -4.94 -10.64
CA GLY A 215 -5.06 -3.98 -9.78
C GLY A 215 -5.99 -2.82 -9.48
N TRP A 216 -6.84 -2.98 -8.47
CA TRP A 216 -8.03 -2.14 -8.28
C TRP A 216 -8.18 -1.61 -6.86
N ILE A 217 -8.85 -0.47 -6.76
CA ILE A 217 -9.28 0.13 -5.49
C ILE A 217 -10.80 0.33 -5.57
N CYS A 218 -11.51 -0.20 -4.57
CA CYS A 218 -12.96 -0.08 -4.44
C CYS A 218 -13.33 0.58 -3.11
N LYS A 219 -14.43 1.32 -3.10
CA LYS A 219 -15.08 1.84 -1.89
C LYS A 219 -16.23 0.91 -1.49
N THR A 220 -16.48 0.75 -0.18
CA THR A 220 -17.66 0.04 0.33
C THR A 220 -18.16 0.60 1.68
N ASP A 221 -19.41 0.27 2.03
CA ASP A 221 -19.98 0.56 3.35
C ASP A 221 -19.44 -0.38 4.46
N PRO A 222 -19.63 -0.06 5.75
CA PRO A 222 -19.13 -0.88 6.88
C PRO A 222 -19.70 -2.31 6.95
N GLU A 223 -20.78 -2.60 6.24
CA GLU A 223 -21.35 -3.95 6.11
C GLU A 223 -20.94 -4.65 4.80
N GLY A 224 -20.09 -4.01 3.99
CA GLY A 224 -19.54 -4.56 2.74
C GLY A 224 -20.59 -4.79 1.64
N LYS A 225 -21.73 -4.11 1.67
CA LYS A 225 -22.87 -4.42 0.79
C LYS A 225 -22.75 -3.77 -0.58
N ASN A 226 -22.52 -2.46 -0.61
CA ASN A 226 -22.42 -1.65 -1.82
C ASN A 226 -20.94 -1.48 -2.17
N TRP A 227 -20.54 -1.91 -3.37
CA TRP A 227 -19.17 -1.81 -3.87
C TRP A 227 -19.13 -0.86 -5.06
N GLU A 228 -18.25 0.13 -4.98
CA GLU A 228 -18.04 1.18 -5.98
C GLU A 228 -16.58 1.11 -6.45
N VAL A 229 -16.34 0.85 -7.74
CA VAL A 229 -14.97 0.84 -8.30
C VAL A 229 -14.45 2.27 -8.42
N ILE A 230 -13.31 2.57 -7.80
CA ILE A 230 -12.75 3.93 -7.72
C ILE A 230 -11.62 4.10 -8.74
N ALA A 231 -10.71 3.13 -8.82
CA ALA A 231 -9.58 3.10 -9.75
C ALA A 231 -9.18 1.67 -10.11
N THR A 232 -8.54 1.49 -11.26
CA THR A 232 -7.99 0.22 -11.78
C THR A 232 -6.59 0.44 -12.37
N GLY A 233 -5.90 -0.60 -12.88
CA GLY A 233 -4.69 -0.42 -13.68
C GLY A 233 -3.36 -0.44 -12.92
N PHE A 234 -3.35 -0.94 -11.69
CA PHE A 234 -2.12 -1.17 -10.91
C PHE A 234 -1.51 -2.55 -11.20
N ARG A 235 -0.20 -2.74 -10.95
CA ARG A 235 0.42 -4.09 -10.89
C ARG A 235 0.24 -4.67 -9.50
N ASN A 236 0.78 -3.97 -8.51
CA ASN A 236 0.60 -4.33 -7.10
C ASN A 236 0.77 -3.07 -6.25
N GLN A 237 -0.34 -2.40 -6.05
CA GLN A 237 -0.51 -1.29 -5.14
C GLN A 237 -0.90 -1.91 -3.78
N TYR A 238 0.12 -2.20 -2.96
CA TYR A 238 -0.05 -3.02 -1.75
C TYR A 238 -0.95 -2.33 -0.72
N ASP A 239 -0.80 -1.01 -0.57
CA ASP A 239 -1.50 -0.25 0.46
C ASP A 239 -1.84 1.19 0.01
N ILE A 240 -2.79 1.82 0.70
CA ILE A 240 -3.40 3.10 0.35
C ILE A 240 -3.61 3.97 1.59
N ASP A 241 -3.30 5.27 1.52
CA ASP A 241 -3.63 6.21 2.61
C ASP A 241 -4.03 7.59 2.07
N PHE A 242 -4.64 8.42 2.91
CA PHE A 242 -5.19 9.72 2.58
C PHE A 242 -4.40 10.87 3.23
N ASN A 243 -4.13 11.91 2.44
CA ASN A 243 -3.49 13.11 2.98
C ASN A 243 -4.49 14.00 3.76
N LEU A 244 -3.97 15.07 4.38
CA LEU A 244 -4.77 16.08 5.08
C LEU A 244 -5.80 16.81 4.20
N GLU A 245 -5.67 16.75 2.88
CA GLU A 245 -6.62 17.30 1.91
C GLU A 245 -7.73 16.30 1.49
N GLY A 246 -7.72 15.08 2.03
CA GLY A 246 -8.68 14.01 1.72
C GLY A 246 -8.38 13.24 0.43
N GLU A 247 -7.19 13.42 -0.15
CA GLU A 247 -6.78 12.84 -1.43
C GLU A 247 -5.96 11.55 -1.20
N MET A 248 -6.23 10.50 -1.98
CA MET A 248 -5.69 9.15 -1.78
C MET A 248 -4.37 8.93 -2.51
N PHE A 249 -3.40 8.25 -1.89
CA PHE A 249 -2.12 7.88 -2.47
C PHE A 249 -1.79 6.41 -2.28
N THR A 250 -0.93 5.88 -3.16
CA THR A 250 -0.47 4.49 -3.13
C THR A 250 0.92 4.33 -3.75
N TYR A 251 1.58 3.19 -3.52
CA TYR A 251 2.87 2.82 -4.09
C TYR A 251 2.70 1.55 -4.95
N ASP A 252 2.68 1.70 -6.28
CA ASP A 252 2.50 0.61 -7.25
C ASP A 252 3.84 -0.03 -7.63
N ALA A 253 3.88 -1.36 -7.73
CA ALA A 253 5.09 -2.13 -8.00
C ALA A 253 5.59 -2.05 -9.46
N ASP A 254 6.93 -2.11 -9.63
CA ASP A 254 7.61 -2.24 -10.93
C ASP A 254 7.28 -3.58 -11.61
N MET A 255 7.81 -3.88 -12.79
CA MET A 255 7.88 -5.28 -13.26
C MET A 255 9.34 -5.63 -13.53
N GLU A 256 9.96 -6.31 -12.58
CA GLU A 256 11.42 -6.43 -12.46
C GLU A 256 12.07 -7.23 -13.61
N TRP A 257 11.29 -8.05 -14.32
CA TRP A 257 11.75 -8.77 -15.53
C TRP A 257 11.72 -7.93 -16.81
N ASP A 258 11.09 -6.76 -16.77
CA ASP A 258 11.00 -5.81 -17.90
C ASP A 258 12.05 -4.70 -17.79
N ILE A 259 12.96 -4.72 -16.81
CA ILE A 259 14.05 -3.74 -16.69
C ILE A 259 14.86 -3.69 -18.00
N ASN A 260 15.18 -2.47 -18.46
CA ASN A 260 15.78 -2.15 -19.76
C ASN A 260 14.90 -2.40 -21.01
N THR A 261 13.62 -2.72 -20.86
CA THR A 261 12.65 -2.76 -21.99
C THR A 261 11.91 -1.43 -22.16
N PRO A 262 11.38 -1.10 -23.37
CA PRO A 262 10.57 0.10 -23.59
C PRO A 262 9.24 0.15 -22.82
N TRP A 263 8.78 -0.97 -22.25
CA TRP A 263 7.54 -1.08 -21.45
C TRP A 263 7.83 -1.31 -19.96
N TYR A 264 9.06 -1.05 -19.50
CA TYR A 264 9.35 -0.98 -18.08
C TYR A 264 8.54 0.14 -17.42
N ARG A 265 7.98 -0.15 -16.24
CA ARG A 265 7.55 0.88 -15.29
C ARG A 265 8.32 0.60 -13.99
N PRO A 266 8.98 1.60 -13.38
CA PRO A 266 9.52 1.48 -12.04
C PRO A 266 8.39 1.40 -10.99
N THR A 267 8.76 1.13 -9.74
CA THR A 267 7.89 1.41 -8.60
C THR A 267 7.58 2.89 -8.56
N ARG A 268 6.35 3.25 -8.20
CA ARG A 268 5.86 4.62 -8.41
C ARG A 268 4.77 5.01 -7.44
N ILE A 269 4.82 6.26 -7.00
CA ILE A 269 3.80 6.86 -6.16
C ILE A 269 2.69 7.38 -7.07
N ASN A 270 1.45 6.97 -6.82
CA ASN A 270 0.28 7.41 -7.59
C ASN A 270 -0.68 8.21 -6.69
N HIS A 271 -1.14 9.37 -7.17
CA HIS A 271 -2.30 10.07 -6.63
C HIS A 271 -3.55 9.42 -7.25
N VAL A 272 -4.37 8.77 -6.42
CA VAL A 272 -5.51 7.97 -6.87
C VAL A 272 -6.76 8.85 -6.99
N ILE A 273 -6.90 9.52 -8.13
CA ILE A 273 -8.12 10.28 -8.44
C ILE A 273 -9.27 9.34 -8.81
N SER A 274 -10.51 9.79 -8.57
CA SER A 274 -11.73 9.08 -8.96
C SER A 274 -11.74 8.77 -10.46
N GLY A 275 -12.04 7.53 -10.82
CA GLY A 275 -12.13 7.07 -12.21
C GLY A 275 -10.79 6.71 -12.87
N ALA A 276 -9.69 6.67 -12.10
CA ALA A 276 -8.34 6.55 -12.65
C ALA A 276 -7.89 5.13 -13.03
N GLU A 277 -6.95 5.12 -13.98
CA GLU A 277 -6.22 4.04 -14.63
C GLU A 277 -5.04 4.79 -15.29
N PHE A 278 -3.73 4.60 -15.10
CA PHE A 278 -2.82 3.65 -14.45
C PHE A 278 -2.29 2.49 -15.30
N GLY A 279 -3.05 1.97 -16.27
CA GLY A 279 -2.49 1.33 -17.46
C GLY A 279 -1.83 -0.03 -17.30
N TRP A 280 -1.99 -0.77 -16.19
CA TRP A 280 -1.43 -2.12 -16.09
C TRP A 280 -2.10 -3.07 -17.09
N ARG A 281 -1.29 -3.76 -17.88
CA ARG A 281 -1.70 -4.86 -18.76
C ARG A 281 -0.66 -5.96 -18.67
N ASN A 282 -0.99 -7.19 -19.05
CA ASN A 282 -0.02 -8.29 -19.01
C ASN A 282 1.09 -8.14 -20.08
N GLY A 283 2.29 -8.63 -19.79
CA GLY A 283 3.45 -8.54 -20.68
C GLY A 283 3.77 -7.11 -21.11
N SER A 284 4.13 -6.95 -22.39
CA SER A 284 4.49 -5.66 -23.00
C SER A 284 3.31 -4.75 -23.38
N ALA A 285 2.08 -5.08 -22.98
CA ALA A 285 0.88 -4.32 -23.38
C ALA A 285 0.56 -3.11 -22.49
N LYS A 286 1.37 -2.86 -21.44
CA LYS A 286 1.13 -1.78 -20.46
C LYS A 286 1.00 -0.43 -21.16
N TRP A 287 0.04 0.38 -20.75
CA TRP A 287 -0.11 1.73 -21.26
C TRP A 287 0.96 2.65 -20.63
N PRO A 288 1.77 3.35 -21.44
CA PRO A 288 2.69 4.37 -20.96
C PRO A 288 1.97 5.55 -20.32
N ASP A 289 2.60 6.21 -19.34
CA ASP A 289 2.01 7.34 -18.60
C ASP A 289 1.86 8.64 -19.43
N TYR A 290 2.29 8.64 -20.69
CA TYR A 290 1.99 9.72 -21.65
C TYR A 290 0.68 9.48 -22.44
N TYR A 291 0.08 8.29 -22.40
CA TYR A 291 -1.26 8.06 -22.96
C TYR A 291 -2.30 8.88 -22.18
N SER A 292 -3.36 9.35 -22.84
CA SER A 292 -4.50 9.96 -22.15
C SER A 292 -5.20 8.98 -21.20
N ASP A 293 -5.11 7.69 -21.53
CA ASP A 293 -5.73 6.56 -20.82
C ASP A 293 -4.95 6.03 -19.61
N SER A 294 -3.71 6.50 -19.38
CA SER A 294 -2.94 6.18 -18.17
C SER A 294 -2.64 7.46 -17.39
N PHE A 295 -3.35 7.70 -16.28
CA PHE A 295 -3.22 8.94 -15.49
C PHE A 295 -1.77 9.25 -15.11
N GLY A 296 -1.02 8.25 -14.61
CA GLY A 296 0.43 8.29 -14.44
C GLY A 296 0.91 8.40 -13.00
N ALA A 297 2.23 8.52 -12.83
CA ALA A 297 2.90 8.69 -11.54
C ALA A 297 2.95 10.16 -11.07
N VAL A 298 2.91 10.35 -9.74
CA VAL A 298 3.30 11.60 -9.05
C VAL A 298 4.82 11.70 -8.99
N VAL A 299 5.47 10.57 -8.69
CA VAL A 299 6.92 10.39 -8.80
C VAL A 299 7.25 8.90 -9.01
N ASN A 300 8.25 8.62 -9.84
CA ASN A 300 8.82 7.29 -10.03
C ASN A 300 9.99 7.12 -9.05
N VAL A 301 10.01 6.02 -8.30
CA VAL A 301 11.01 5.77 -7.23
C VAL A 301 12.21 4.99 -7.77
N GLY A 302 11.99 3.82 -8.38
CA GLY A 302 13.07 2.99 -8.92
C GLY A 302 12.66 1.53 -9.18
N PRO A 303 13.60 0.58 -9.27
CA PRO A 303 13.29 -0.81 -8.94
C PRO A 303 12.99 -0.92 -7.43
N GLY A 304 12.15 -1.86 -7.01
CA GLY A 304 11.76 -1.97 -5.59
C GLY A 304 10.67 -3.02 -5.33
N SER A 305 10.22 -3.11 -4.07
CA SER A 305 9.09 -3.96 -3.67
C SER A 305 8.19 -3.23 -2.67
N PRO A 306 7.18 -2.48 -3.14
CA PRO A 306 6.21 -1.79 -2.30
C PRO A 306 5.51 -2.71 -1.30
N THR A 307 5.37 -2.23 -0.07
CA THR A 307 4.54 -2.82 0.99
C THR A 307 3.68 -1.72 1.64
N GLY A 308 3.45 -1.71 2.96
CA GLY A 308 2.58 -0.72 3.63
C GLY A 308 2.98 0.75 3.43
N VAL A 309 2.00 1.65 3.53
CA VAL A 309 2.16 3.10 3.33
C VAL A 309 1.35 3.88 4.37
N THR A 310 1.82 5.07 4.77
CA THR A 310 0.97 5.98 5.57
C THR A 310 1.40 7.44 5.44
N PHE A 311 0.47 8.37 5.59
CA PHE A 311 0.82 9.77 5.83
C PHE A 311 1.29 9.99 7.26
N GLY A 312 2.24 10.90 7.47
CA GLY A 312 2.65 11.35 8.81
C GLY A 312 1.57 12.10 9.61
N THR A 313 0.32 12.09 9.15
CA THR A 313 -0.82 12.82 9.72
C THR A 313 -1.00 12.48 11.21
N GLY A 314 -0.92 13.50 12.07
CA GLY A 314 -1.07 13.33 13.53
C GLY A 314 0.18 12.85 14.26
N ALA A 315 1.28 12.54 13.56
CA ALA A 315 2.56 12.25 14.20
C ALA A 315 3.11 13.49 14.91
N LYS A 316 3.80 13.31 16.04
CA LYS A 316 4.57 14.37 16.73
C LYS A 316 5.90 14.64 16.03
N PHE A 317 5.84 14.78 14.71
CA PHE A 317 6.96 15.05 13.82
C PHE A 317 6.89 16.49 13.30
N PRO A 318 7.97 17.06 12.73
CA PRO A 318 7.90 18.38 12.08
C PRO A 318 6.87 18.41 10.95
N THR A 319 6.29 19.58 10.68
CA THR A 319 5.23 19.77 9.66
C THR A 319 5.59 19.22 8.27
N LYS A 320 6.88 19.19 7.90
CA LYS A 320 7.36 18.55 6.66
C LYS A 320 6.94 17.08 6.60
N TYR A 321 7.27 16.33 7.66
CA TYR A 321 7.04 14.89 7.76
C TYR A 321 5.60 14.55 8.11
N GLN A 322 4.88 15.39 8.86
CA GLN A 322 3.43 15.24 9.02
C GLN A 322 2.64 15.33 7.71
N LYS A 323 3.21 15.98 6.68
CA LYS A 323 2.64 16.06 5.31
C LYS A 323 3.35 15.17 4.29
N ALA A 324 4.26 14.30 4.73
CA ALA A 324 4.94 13.34 3.86
C ALA A 324 4.11 12.06 3.75
N PHE A 325 4.13 11.46 2.56
CA PHE A 325 3.65 10.11 2.33
C PHE A 325 4.80 9.14 2.57
N PHE A 326 4.73 8.34 3.62
CA PHE A 326 5.73 7.32 3.93
C PHE A 326 5.42 6.03 3.18
N ALA A 327 6.41 5.48 2.51
CA ALA A 327 6.25 4.30 1.65
C ALA A 327 7.38 3.28 1.89
N CYS A 328 7.00 2.06 2.24
CA CYS A 328 7.91 0.97 2.56
C CYS A 328 8.43 0.25 1.30
N ASP A 329 9.74 -0.04 1.27
CA ASP A 329 10.35 -0.97 0.31
C ASP A 329 10.95 -2.20 1.00
N TRP A 330 10.36 -3.36 0.71
CA TRP A 330 10.77 -4.65 1.27
C TRP A 330 12.10 -5.16 0.70
N SER A 331 12.41 -4.86 -0.56
CA SER A 331 13.57 -5.40 -1.28
C SER A 331 14.86 -4.65 -0.96
N PHE A 332 14.80 -3.32 -0.90
CA PHE A 332 15.96 -2.47 -0.58
C PHE A 332 16.05 -2.11 0.90
N GLY A 333 15.02 -2.42 1.69
CA GLY A 333 14.99 -2.16 3.13
C GLY A 333 15.01 -0.68 3.46
N THR A 334 14.26 0.09 2.68
CA THR A 334 14.23 1.55 2.72
C THR A 334 12.81 2.05 2.95
N LEU A 335 12.63 2.87 3.98
CA LEU A 335 11.45 3.68 4.18
C LEU A 335 11.68 5.02 3.50
N TYR A 336 10.87 5.32 2.49
CA TYR A 336 10.88 6.62 1.83
C TYR A 336 9.92 7.58 2.54
N ALA A 337 10.30 8.86 2.64
CA ALA A 337 9.39 9.97 2.90
C ALA A 337 9.20 10.75 1.60
N VAL A 338 7.99 10.72 1.04
CA VAL A 338 7.68 11.37 -0.23
C VAL A 338 7.00 12.72 0.04
N HIS A 339 7.65 13.79 -0.38
CA HIS A 339 7.23 15.17 -0.13
C HIS A 339 6.38 15.66 -1.30
N LEU A 340 5.07 15.77 -1.06
CA LEU A 340 4.10 16.12 -2.09
C LEU A 340 3.92 17.64 -2.24
N THR A 341 4.00 18.10 -3.48
CA THR A 341 3.80 19.51 -3.88
C THR A 341 2.56 19.60 -4.79
N PRO A 342 1.52 20.38 -4.45
CA PRO A 342 0.37 20.58 -5.32
C PRO A 342 0.74 21.14 -6.69
N ASN A 343 0.12 20.61 -7.73
CA ASN A 343 0.28 21.00 -9.12
C ASN A 343 -1.10 20.90 -9.80
N GLY A 344 -1.80 22.04 -9.90
CA GLY A 344 -3.23 22.08 -10.22
C GLY A 344 -4.06 21.25 -9.23
N SER A 345 -5.03 20.51 -9.75
CA SER A 345 -5.89 19.56 -9.01
C SER A 345 -5.22 18.23 -8.65
N SER A 346 -3.89 18.15 -8.74
CA SER A 346 -3.06 16.99 -8.44
C SER A 346 -1.74 17.41 -7.77
N TYR A 347 -0.72 16.55 -7.82
CA TYR A 347 0.55 16.71 -7.11
C TYR A 347 1.73 16.22 -7.95
N THR A 348 2.90 16.81 -7.71
CA THR A 348 4.23 16.20 -7.97
C THR A 348 4.85 15.76 -6.64
N GLY A 349 5.93 14.98 -6.67
CA GLY A 349 6.58 14.50 -5.44
C GLY A 349 8.10 14.42 -5.54
N GLU A 350 8.77 14.66 -4.41
CA GLU A 350 10.21 14.41 -4.22
C GLU A 350 10.40 13.26 -3.24
N VAL A 351 11.34 12.35 -3.52
CA VAL A 351 11.62 11.17 -2.68
C VAL A 351 12.82 11.43 -1.78
N GLU A 352 12.64 11.26 -0.47
CA GLU A 352 13.72 11.29 0.53
C GLU A 352 13.87 9.90 1.18
N GLU A 353 15.10 9.37 1.24
CA GLU A 353 15.39 8.22 2.10
C GLU A 353 15.30 8.65 3.57
N PHE A 354 14.38 8.02 4.31
CA PHE A 354 14.06 8.39 5.70
C PHE A 354 14.64 7.41 6.71
N ILE A 355 14.52 6.11 6.45
CA ILE A 355 15.27 5.05 7.15
C ILE A 355 15.77 4.04 6.11
N GLY A 356 17.05 3.68 6.16
CA GLY A 356 17.62 2.63 5.31
C GLY A 356 18.34 1.57 6.15
N GLY A 357 18.17 0.29 5.83
CA GLY A 357 18.80 -0.80 6.57
C GLY A 357 19.01 -2.07 5.76
N GLN A 358 20.11 -2.76 6.04
CA GLN A 358 20.53 -3.95 5.29
C GLN A 358 20.85 -5.12 6.23
N PRO A 359 19.96 -6.13 6.35
CA PRO A 359 18.59 -6.18 5.84
C PRO A 359 17.63 -5.33 6.70
N PHE A 360 16.52 -4.85 6.13
CA PHE A 360 15.43 -4.21 6.87
C PHE A 360 14.10 -4.37 6.12
N PRO A 361 13.58 -5.61 5.94
CA PRO A 361 12.50 -5.92 5.01
C PRO A 361 11.14 -5.42 5.53
N LEU A 362 10.87 -4.14 5.29
CA LEU A 362 9.66 -3.43 5.69
C LEU A 362 8.39 -4.09 5.15
N THR A 363 7.40 -4.28 6.02
CA THR A 363 6.13 -4.91 5.63
C THR A 363 4.91 -4.03 5.88
N ASP A 364 4.81 -3.37 7.03
CA ASP A 364 3.69 -2.45 7.30
C ASP A 364 4.07 -1.30 8.24
N ILE A 365 3.27 -0.24 8.26
CA ILE A 365 3.58 1.03 8.91
C ILE A 365 2.30 1.77 9.34
N CYS A 366 2.29 2.36 10.55
CA CYS A 366 1.19 3.22 10.98
C CYS A 366 1.66 4.37 11.88
N ILE A 367 0.86 5.43 11.97
CA ILE A 367 1.01 6.48 12.99
C ILE A 367 0.03 6.21 14.15
N SER A 368 0.53 6.12 15.39
CA SER A 368 -0.33 5.98 16.56
C SER A 368 -1.02 7.30 16.89
N LYS A 369 -2.35 7.25 17.05
CA LYS A 369 -3.19 8.39 17.45
C LYS A 369 -3.01 8.76 18.93
N LYS A 370 -2.55 7.82 19.77
CA LYS A 370 -2.45 7.95 21.23
C LYS A 370 -1.07 8.37 21.74
N ASP A 371 0.02 8.13 21.00
CA ASP A 371 1.34 8.73 21.31
C ASP A 371 1.92 9.64 20.20
N GLY A 372 1.45 9.57 18.95
CA GLY A 372 1.99 10.34 17.83
C GLY A 372 3.35 9.85 17.32
N ALA A 373 3.79 8.65 17.70
CA ALA A 373 4.95 7.98 17.13
C ALA A 373 4.54 7.14 15.92
N MET A 374 5.51 6.84 15.06
CA MET A 374 5.36 5.92 13.94
C MET A 374 5.76 4.52 14.40
N TYR A 375 4.99 3.51 14.01
CA TYR A 375 5.27 2.10 14.27
C TYR A 375 5.46 1.36 12.94
N ILE A 376 6.44 0.46 12.90
CA ILE A 376 6.91 -0.21 11.67
C ILE A 376 7.09 -1.69 11.95
N THR A 377 6.49 -2.55 11.13
CA THR A 377 6.82 -3.99 11.09
C THR A 377 7.82 -4.30 9.98
N VAL A 378 8.65 -5.31 10.23
CA VAL A 378 9.49 -5.97 9.22
C VAL A 378 9.21 -7.47 9.25
N GLY A 379 9.32 -8.15 8.11
CA GLY A 379 9.03 -9.58 8.00
C GLY A 379 8.65 -10.02 6.60
N GLY A 380 7.61 -10.85 6.50
CA GLY A 380 7.12 -11.43 5.25
C GLY A 380 8.02 -12.53 4.68
N ARG A 381 7.45 -13.37 3.80
CA ARG A 381 8.13 -14.46 3.08
C ARG A 381 8.95 -15.40 3.99
N LYS A 382 8.54 -15.54 5.26
CA LYS A 382 9.19 -16.32 6.32
C LYS A 382 10.62 -15.85 6.68
N VAL A 383 10.96 -14.59 6.41
CA VAL A 383 12.18 -13.95 6.95
C VAL A 383 12.00 -13.60 8.44
N GLN A 384 13.07 -13.17 9.11
CA GLN A 384 13.01 -12.78 10.52
C GLN A 384 12.18 -11.50 10.69
N SER A 385 11.28 -11.49 11.68
CA SER A 385 10.26 -10.46 11.87
C SER A 385 10.40 -9.72 13.20
N GLY A 386 9.87 -8.50 13.27
CA GLY A 386 10.00 -7.60 14.42
C GLY A 386 9.19 -6.32 14.23
N ILE A 387 9.05 -5.55 15.30
CA ILE A 387 8.39 -4.24 15.28
C ILE A 387 9.27 -3.17 15.93
N TYR A 388 9.22 -1.96 15.35
CA TYR A 388 9.99 -0.80 15.77
C TYR A 388 9.05 0.39 16.02
N ARG A 389 9.51 1.31 16.87
CA ARG A 389 8.95 2.66 17.03
C ARG A 389 9.94 3.68 16.48
N VAL A 390 9.42 4.73 15.84
CA VAL A 390 10.19 5.89 15.39
C VAL A 390 9.62 7.15 16.05
N THR A 391 10.48 7.93 16.69
CA THR A 391 10.14 9.17 17.39
C THR A 391 10.98 10.33 16.86
N TYR A 392 10.46 11.56 16.97
CA TYR A 392 11.23 12.78 16.71
C TYR A 392 11.84 13.29 18.01
N THR A 393 13.16 13.47 18.03
CA THR A 393 13.96 13.93 19.17
C THR A 393 14.66 15.27 18.90
N GLY A 394 14.43 15.86 17.72
CA GLY A 394 14.90 17.19 17.33
C GLY A 394 14.16 18.35 18.02
N LYS A 395 14.27 19.55 17.44
CA LYS A 395 13.83 20.83 18.08
C LYS A 395 12.81 21.63 17.27
N GLU A 396 12.39 21.15 16.10
CA GLU A 396 11.35 21.81 15.31
C GLU A 396 9.96 21.66 15.95
N ASN A 397 9.01 22.49 15.50
CA ASN A 397 7.64 22.45 16.00
C ASN A 397 6.90 21.19 15.50
N THR A 398 6.37 20.41 16.44
CA THR A 398 5.62 19.17 16.21
C THR A 398 4.09 19.33 16.37
N ALA A 399 3.60 20.57 16.46
CA ALA A 399 2.16 20.86 16.51
C ALA A 399 1.42 20.31 15.27
N PRO A 400 0.13 19.92 15.37
CA PRO A 400 -0.61 19.31 14.27
C PRO A 400 -0.62 20.16 12.99
N ALA A 401 -0.22 19.53 11.89
CA ALA A 401 -0.23 20.13 10.57
C ALA A 401 -1.67 20.40 10.08
N LYS A 402 -1.86 21.52 9.40
CA LYS A 402 -3.13 21.88 8.72
C LYS A 402 -3.09 21.46 7.26
N PRO A 403 -4.23 21.23 6.59
CA PRO A 403 -4.29 20.97 5.15
C PRO A 403 -3.61 22.06 4.29
N ARG A 404 -3.23 21.73 3.06
CA ARG A 404 -2.68 22.64 2.06
C ARG A 404 -3.78 23.52 1.46
N ILE A 405 -3.50 24.81 1.32
CA ILE A 405 -4.37 25.79 0.63
C ILE A 405 -4.03 25.86 -0.86
N GLU A 406 -2.80 25.48 -1.21
CA GLU A 406 -2.24 25.47 -2.56
C GLU A 406 -2.90 24.37 -3.39
N GLY A 407 -3.46 24.71 -4.55
CA GLY A 407 -4.23 23.79 -5.41
C GLY A 407 -5.63 23.42 -4.89
N ALA A 408 -6.13 24.08 -3.84
CA ALA A 408 -7.38 23.67 -3.17
C ALA A 408 -8.64 24.00 -3.98
N GLU A 409 -8.64 25.07 -4.77
CA GLU A 409 -9.76 25.42 -5.65
C GLU A 409 -9.84 24.45 -6.83
N GLU A 410 -8.69 24.12 -7.41
CA GLU A 410 -8.54 23.18 -8.52
C GLU A 410 -8.90 21.75 -8.11
N ARG A 411 -8.44 21.29 -6.93
CA ARG A 411 -8.90 20.02 -6.34
C ARG A 411 -10.41 20.00 -6.13
N THR A 412 -10.97 21.10 -5.62
CA THR A 412 -12.43 21.24 -5.41
C THR A 412 -13.20 21.17 -6.73
N GLU A 413 -12.71 21.82 -7.79
CA GLU A 413 -13.30 21.72 -9.13
C GLU A 413 -13.24 20.28 -9.65
N ARG A 414 -12.05 19.65 -9.63
CA ARG A 414 -11.90 18.25 -10.08
C ARG A 414 -12.82 17.30 -9.30
N GLN A 415 -12.90 17.41 -7.98
CA GLN A 415 -13.81 16.61 -7.16
C GLN A 415 -15.29 16.85 -7.52
N ALA A 416 -15.68 18.11 -7.78
CA ALA A 416 -17.04 18.44 -8.21
C ALA A 416 -17.40 17.92 -9.62
N ILE A 417 -16.42 17.78 -10.53
CA ILE A 417 -16.60 17.12 -11.84
C ILE A 417 -16.65 15.59 -11.67
N ALA A 418 -15.87 15.01 -10.75
CA ALA A 418 -15.87 13.57 -10.49
C ALA A 418 -17.23 13.02 -10.01
N GLU A 419 -18.12 13.85 -9.46
CA GLU A 419 -19.53 13.51 -9.16
C GLU A 419 -20.44 13.41 -10.41
N TYR A 420 -19.86 13.47 -11.61
CA TYR A 420 -20.51 13.12 -12.86
C TYR A 420 -20.01 11.78 -13.44
N HIS A 421 -19.00 11.13 -12.82
CA HIS A 421 -18.58 9.76 -13.19
C HIS A 421 -19.65 8.68 -12.93
N LEU A 422 -20.71 9.00 -12.19
CA LEU A 422 -21.88 8.14 -11.97
C LEU A 422 -23.11 8.60 -12.77
N LYS A 423 -22.93 9.47 -13.78
CA LYS A 423 -24.00 10.02 -14.63
C LYS A 423 -23.69 9.73 -16.10
N SER A 424 -24.76 9.61 -16.88
CA SER A 424 -24.71 9.26 -18.31
C SER A 424 -25.61 10.16 -19.16
N ASP A 425 -26.01 11.31 -18.63
CA ASP A 425 -26.85 12.29 -19.31
C ASP A 425 -26.05 13.15 -20.29
N ALA A 426 -26.71 13.64 -21.34
CA ALA A 426 -26.04 14.40 -22.40
C ALA A 426 -25.50 15.77 -21.95
N SER A 427 -25.99 16.34 -20.84
CA SER A 427 -25.59 17.69 -20.42
C SER A 427 -24.16 17.73 -19.86
N VAL A 428 -23.64 16.60 -19.38
CA VAL A 428 -22.25 16.44 -18.95
C VAL A 428 -21.26 16.79 -20.07
N VAL A 429 -21.58 16.40 -21.31
CA VAL A 429 -20.76 16.67 -22.50
C VAL A 429 -20.60 18.17 -22.70
N ASP A 430 -21.69 18.91 -22.88
CA ASP A 430 -21.62 20.34 -23.17
C ASP A 430 -21.17 21.18 -21.98
N LYS A 431 -21.44 20.72 -20.75
CA LYS A 431 -21.00 21.39 -19.52
C LYS A 431 -19.47 21.39 -19.36
N PHE A 432 -18.81 20.27 -19.67
CA PHE A 432 -17.39 20.09 -19.36
C PHE A 432 -16.44 20.03 -20.56
N TRP A 433 -16.94 19.95 -21.80
CA TRP A 433 -16.13 19.81 -23.03
C TRP A 433 -14.84 20.66 -23.05
N LYS A 434 -14.97 21.96 -22.78
CA LYS A 434 -13.85 22.93 -22.82
C LYS A 434 -12.69 22.59 -21.87
N HIS A 435 -12.93 21.81 -20.81
CA HIS A 435 -11.89 21.43 -19.84
C HIS A 435 -11.02 20.26 -20.35
N LEU A 436 -11.38 19.60 -21.45
CA LEU A 436 -10.50 18.66 -22.17
C LEU A 436 -9.22 19.34 -22.67
N GLY A 437 -9.27 20.65 -22.94
CA GLY A 437 -8.10 21.48 -23.30
C GLY A 437 -7.43 22.20 -22.14
N SER A 438 -7.74 21.87 -20.88
CA SER A 438 -7.05 22.43 -19.71
C SER A 438 -5.59 21.98 -19.67
N GLU A 439 -4.64 22.80 -19.21
CA GLU A 439 -3.25 22.38 -18.97
C GLU A 439 -3.12 21.40 -17.78
N ASP A 440 -4.08 21.40 -16.86
CA ASP A 440 -4.12 20.44 -15.75
C ASP A 440 -4.51 19.03 -16.23
N ARG A 441 -3.54 18.10 -16.18
CA ARG A 441 -3.71 16.69 -16.59
C ARG A 441 -4.78 15.96 -15.78
N ALA A 442 -4.95 16.26 -14.49
CA ALA A 442 -5.92 15.58 -13.64
C ALA A 442 -7.33 16.11 -13.85
N LEU A 443 -7.47 17.42 -14.09
CA LEU A 443 -8.73 18.00 -14.54
C LEU A 443 -9.13 17.44 -15.92
N ARG A 444 -8.20 17.40 -16.90
CA ARG A 444 -8.43 16.73 -18.20
C ARG A 444 -8.89 15.29 -18.04
N PHE A 445 -8.20 14.49 -17.22
CA PHE A 445 -8.51 13.08 -17.04
C PHE A 445 -9.90 12.87 -16.42
N THR A 446 -10.23 13.59 -15.34
CA THR A 446 -11.57 13.54 -14.70
C THR A 446 -12.67 13.99 -15.67
N VAL A 447 -12.46 15.08 -16.41
CA VAL A 447 -13.42 15.57 -17.42
C VAL A 447 -13.65 14.52 -18.53
N ARG A 448 -12.57 13.90 -19.01
CA ARG A 448 -12.63 12.82 -20.01
C ARG A 448 -13.45 11.64 -19.49
N THR A 449 -13.16 11.13 -18.29
CA THR A 449 -13.93 10.04 -17.68
C THR A 449 -15.41 10.40 -17.46
N ALA A 450 -15.72 11.64 -17.08
CA ALA A 450 -17.11 12.11 -16.99
C ALA A 450 -17.84 12.11 -18.35
N ILE A 451 -17.15 12.42 -19.45
CA ILE A 451 -17.70 12.41 -20.81
C ILE A 451 -17.83 10.98 -21.36
N GLU A 452 -16.86 10.11 -21.09
CA GLU A 452 -16.87 8.69 -21.50
C GLU A 452 -18.01 7.89 -20.85
N LYS A 453 -18.47 8.30 -19.66
CA LYS A 453 -19.67 7.75 -19.00
C LYS A 453 -20.98 8.11 -19.72
N VAL A 454 -20.97 9.09 -20.61
CA VAL A 454 -22.10 9.43 -21.49
C VAL A 454 -22.05 8.59 -22.76
N PRO A 455 -23.18 8.00 -23.22
CA PRO A 455 -23.22 7.21 -24.44
C PRO A 455 -22.67 7.96 -25.67
N THR A 456 -21.72 7.33 -26.38
CA THR A 456 -20.94 7.88 -27.50
C THR A 456 -21.74 8.74 -28.49
N LYS A 457 -22.96 8.32 -28.84
CA LYS A 457 -23.91 9.05 -29.71
C LYS A 457 -24.13 10.54 -29.36
N TYR A 458 -23.87 10.95 -28.12
CA TYR A 458 -24.01 12.34 -27.68
C TYR A 458 -22.74 13.20 -27.91
N TRP A 459 -21.57 12.59 -28.14
CA TRP A 459 -20.30 13.32 -28.26
C TRP A 459 -19.41 12.91 -29.45
N THR A 460 -19.61 11.75 -30.09
CA THR A 460 -18.75 11.28 -31.20
C THR A 460 -18.65 12.29 -32.34
N LYS A 461 -19.74 12.94 -32.75
CA LYS A 461 -19.67 14.00 -33.78
C LYS A 461 -18.82 15.18 -33.30
N LYS A 462 -19.00 15.61 -32.05
CA LYS A 462 -18.27 16.74 -31.46
C LYS A 462 -16.76 16.47 -31.40
N ALA A 463 -16.37 15.24 -31.07
CA ALA A 463 -14.97 14.79 -31.09
C ALA A 463 -14.35 14.73 -32.50
N LEU A 464 -15.15 14.44 -33.54
CA LEU A 464 -14.67 14.33 -34.93
C LEU A 464 -14.69 15.66 -35.70
N ASP A 465 -15.52 16.61 -35.27
CA ASP A 465 -15.61 17.97 -35.82
C ASP A 465 -14.61 18.95 -35.13
N GLU A 466 -13.93 18.52 -34.06
CA GLU A 466 -13.05 19.34 -33.21
C GLU A 466 -11.76 19.78 -33.93
N LYS A 467 -11.21 20.93 -33.54
CA LYS A 467 -10.08 21.58 -34.24
C LYS A 467 -8.99 22.19 -33.36
N ASP A 468 -9.24 22.31 -32.07
CA ASP A 468 -8.27 22.76 -31.06
C ASP A 468 -7.52 21.54 -30.48
#